data_AF-U3U5G5-F1
#
_entry.id   AF-U3U5G5-F1
#
_cell.length_a   1.000
_cell.length_b   1.000
_cell.length_c   1.000
_cell.angle_alpha   90.00
_cell.angle_beta   90.00
_cell.angle_gamma   90.00
#
_symmetry.space_group_name_H-M   'P 1'
#
loop_
_entity.id
_entity.type
_entity.pdbx_description
1 polymer ?
#
loop_
_entity_poly.entity_id
_entity_poly.type
_entity_poly.pdbx_seq_one_letter_code
_entity_poly.pdbx_strand_id
1 'polypeptide(L)'
;MQEYRDFAENRGKYVVGATNIPVYRKDGSFDGYVGDVPMPDFGMVNEKGFTTFISPAFVVSAAHNKGNSLTVIGNKAKFAPVYASVGNYVSEIRDFHVQRVKKVIVESAPAPFISSEEFLTNQDRYITFARVGAGYHYAENPITGVLDYIRGVYAYNAGGIISSQAIHDFTRNRMWWSTFLPSDPRSATLAIGTRPGDSGSPMFVWDTLEKRWVLFGVHTHGTLSDIPYKRTYVATLIDNEAVQSALDALKTPDVENIGNSVIQWRSDMILQDDKQWLWYGLDNSLAETIPDKASNDQLNATKDLRFNGDGGIIELAQSVNLGAGLLRFSNDYTLRAAGDGNFSWVGGGVEVDKDKTVLWQVNGLQDDALHKIGAGTVILDQQADAQGRKQAFSTVTLFSGRPTVVLNSADQLSTDNIRFGYRGGTLDVNGHDLTFDDILHNDSGARIVNRSQTLAHLDLTGDNRLFLGELGETDSRDNLNVTTHQRWQLAGGAQLNQLAVADGVLTLSGEQVEHAGKVFFANDWQDKTYHINQLQVAQDAALTVAEHAHVTGDITLADEATLNVLGRSTLAGDINLSGTASSLSAVRQHAGRAGFHHQR
;
A
#
# COMPACT_ATOMS: atom_id res chain seq x y z
N MET A 1 -20.74 11.56 -9.79
CA MET A 1 -20.46 10.78 -8.56
C MET A 1 -19.24 9.91 -8.75
N GLN A 2 -19.18 9.05 -9.79
CA GLN A 2 -18.03 8.18 -10.02
C GLN A 2 -16.70 8.95 -10.04
N GLU A 3 -16.61 10.07 -10.78
CA GLU A 3 -15.41 10.94 -10.80
C GLU A 3 -14.93 11.36 -9.39
N TYR A 4 -15.85 11.75 -8.49
CA TYR A 4 -15.51 12.16 -7.12
C TYR A 4 -15.05 10.99 -6.25
N ARG A 5 -15.51 9.77 -6.54
CA ARG A 5 -15.07 8.56 -5.83
C ARG A 5 -13.73 8.07 -6.37
N ASP A 6 -13.57 8.04 -7.69
CA ASP A 6 -12.31 7.64 -8.34
C ASP A 6 -11.18 8.59 -7.93
N PHE A 7 -11.44 9.90 -7.89
CA PHE A 7 -10.52 10.89 -7.33
C PHE A 7 -10.12 10.54 -5.89
N ALA A 8 -11.09 10.22 -5.03
CA ALA A 8 -10.84 9.96 -3.60
C ALA A 8 -10.15 8.63 -3.32
N GLU A 9 -10.31 7.66 -4.21
CA GLU A 9 -9.82 6.29 -4.07
C GLU A 9 -8.56 6.02 -4.93
N ASN A 10 -8.05 7.06 -5.62
CA ASN A 10 -6.98 6.98 -6.63
C ASN A 10 -7.23 5.88 -7.68
N ARG A 11 -8.44 5.83 -8.23
CA ARG A 11 -8.91 4.84 -9.21
C ARG A 11 -9.20 5.46 -10.57
N GLY A 12 -9.47 4.62 -11.58
CA GLY A 12 -9.72 5.11 -12.94
C GLY A 12 -8.53 5.92 -13.46
N LYS A 13 -8.82 7.07 -14.08
CA LYS A 13 -7.80 8.04 -14.54
C LYS A 13 -7.10 8.84 -13.43
N TYR A 14 -7.52 8.70 -12.17
CA TYR A 14 -6.97 9.44 -11.02
C TYR A 14 -5.85 8.69 -10.29
N VAL A 15 -5.02 7.98 -11.07
CA VAL A 15 -3.81 7.34 -10.53
C VAL A 15 -2.85 8.38 -9.98
N VAL A 16 -2.13 8.04 -8.92
CA VAL A 16 -1.19 8.94 -8.24
C VAL A 16 -0.17 9.51 -9.23
N GLY A 17 0.03 10.83 -9.19
CA GLY A 17 0.99 11.52 -10.06
C GLY A 17 0.48 11.85 -11.47
N ALA A 18 -0.69 11.37 -11.90
CA ALA A 18 -1.25 11.74 -13.20
C ALA A 18 -1.50 13.26 -13.30
N THR A 19 -1.21 13.84 -14.46
CA THR A 19 -1.40 15.28 -14.75
C THR A 19 -2.38 15.46 -15.90
N ASN A 20 -2.87 16.69 -16.10
CA ASN A 20 -3.77 17.04 -17.21
C ASN A 20 -5.01 16.13 -17.29
N ILE A 21 -5.58 15.77 -16.13
CA ILE A 21 -6.73 14.86 -16.05
C ILE A 21 -8.00 15.62 -16.47
N PRO A 22 -8.63 15.29 -17.61
CA PRO A 22 -9.79 16.02 -18.10
C PRO A 22 -11.05 15.59 -17.34
N VAL A 23 -11.92 16.54 -17.05
CA VAL A 23 -13.25 16.30 -16.47
C VAL A 23 -14.31 16.80 -17.43
N TYR A 24 -15.35 15.98 -17.59
CA TYR A 24 -16.47 16.28 -18.47
C TYR A 24 -17.76 16.35 -17.65
N ARG A 25 -18.67 17.23 -18.07
CA ARG A 25 -20.02 17.31 -17.53
C ARG A 25 -20.85 16.12 -18.04
N LYS A 26 -22.01 15.91 -17.42
CA LYS A 26 -22.93 14.82 -17.78
C LYS A 26 -23.47 14.90 -19.22
N ASP A 27 -23.48 16.09 -19.82
CA ASP A 27 -23.85 16.32 -21.22
C ASP A 27 -22.68 16.09 -22.20
N GLY A 28 -21.51 15.67 -21.70
CA GLY A 28 -20.31 15.43 -22.48
C GLY A 28 -19.47 16.68 -22.75
N SER A 29 -19.92 17.87 -22.34
CA SER A 29 -19.13 19.09 -22.48
C SER A 29 -17.89 19.07 -21.57
N PHE A 30 -16.78 19.62 -22.06
CA PHE A 30 -15.56 19.74 -21.27
C PHE A 30 -15.75 20.75 -20.12
N ASP A 31 -15.37 20.35 -18.90
CA ASP A 31 -15.43 21.21 -17.70
C ASP A 31 -14.09 21.88 -17.44
N GLY A 32 -13.01 21.09 -17.43
CA GLY A 32 -11.67 21.57 -17.14
C GLY A 32 -10.71 20.43 -16.79
N TYR A 33 -9.49 20.78 -16.40
CA TYR A 33 -8.51 19.85 -15.85
C TYR A 33 -8.53 19.89 -14.32
N VAL A 34 -8.14 18.79 -13.69
CA VAL A 34 -8.03 18.72 -12.22
C VAL A 34 -6.79 19.47 -11.73
N GLY A 35 -7.00 20.70 -11.25
CA GLY A 35 -6.07 21.43 -10.37
C GLY A 35 -4.71 21.83 -10.96
N ASP A 36 -4.45 21.55 -12.24
CA ASP A 36 -3.19 21.82 -12.98
C ASP A 36 -1.90 21.35 -12.28
N VAL A 37 -2.00 20.31 -11.45
CA VAL A 37 -0.90 19.71 -10.70
C VAL A 37 -1.03 18.17 -10.73
N PRO A 38 0.04 17.41 -10.41
CA PRO A 38 -0.05 15.95 -10.31
C PRO A 38 -1.12 15.50 -9.31
N MET A 39 -1.82 14.40 -9.60
CA MET A 39 -2.82 13.81 -8.72
C MET A 39 -2.21 13.43 -7.36
N PRO A 40 -2.79 13.87 -6.22
CA PRO A 40 -2.32 13.48 -4.90
C PRO A 40 -2.42 11.98 -4.64
N ASP A 41 -1.53 11.48 -3.80
CA ASP A 41 -1.69 10.17 -3.17
C ASP A 41 -2.60 10.32 -1.95
N PHE A 42 -3.68 9.54 -1.88
CA PHE A 42 -4.58 9.46 -0.72
C PHE A 42 -4.44 8.12 0.04
N GLY A 43 -3.43 7.33 -0.26
CA GLY A 43 -3.14 6.05 0.39
C GLY A 43 -2.91 6.16 1.89
N MET A 44 -2.65 7.35 2.41
CA MET A 44 -2.51 7.65 3.85
C MET A 44 -3.80 8.01 4.59
N VAL A 45 -4.91 8.11 3.87
CA VAL A 45 -6.21 8.46 4.43
C VAL A 45 -6.95 7.20 4.85
N ASN A 46 -7.59 7.25 6.01
CA ASN A 46 -8.45 6.16 6.49
C ASN A 46 -9.57 5.82 5.50
N GLU A 47 -9.99 4.56 5.46
CA GLU A 47 -11.06 4.07 4.57
C GLU A 47 -12.43 4.75 4.77
N LYS A 48 -12.65 5.39 5.93
CA LYS A 48 -13.82 6.22 6.27
C LYS A 48 -13.48 7.72 6.30
N GLY A 49 -12.27 8.10 5.89
CA GLY A 49 -11.94 9.46 5.53
C GLY A 49 -11.81 10.45 6.68
N PHE A 50 -11.77 10.02 7.94
CA PHE A 50 -11.77 10.92 9.10
C PHE A 50 -10.43 11.01 9.84
N THR A 51 -9.45 10.16 9.51
CA THR A 51 -8.06 10.24 10.02
C THR A 51 -7.06 10.16 8.88
N THR A 52 -5.90 10.77 9.08
CA THR A 52 -4.76 10.71 8.15
C THR A 52 -3.49 10.43 8.93
N PHE A 53 -2.67 9.47 8.51
CA PHE A 53 -1.43 9.17 9.23
C PHE A 53 -0.26 10.04 8.78
N ILE A 54 0.46 10.62 9.74
CA ILE A 54 1.51 11.63 9.53
C ILE A 54 2.89 11.14 9.96
N SER A 55 2.94 10.04 10.69
CA SER A 55 4.15 9.28 10.98
C SER A 55 3.78 7.80 11.14
N PRO A 56 4.74 6.87 11.16
CA PRO A 56 4.44 5.44 11.25
C PRO A 56 3.55 5.08 12.46
N ALA A 57 3.63 5.84 13.56
CA ALA A 57 2.91 5.57 14.80
C ALA A 57 1.78 6.56 15.12
N PHE A 58 1.52 7.57 14.28
CA PHE A 58 0.53 8.61 14.57
C PHE A 58 -0.40 8.97 13.42
N VAL A 59 -1.67 9.18 13.78
CA VAL A 59 -2.70 9.77 12.91
C VAL A 59 -3.22 11.08 13.47
N VAL A 60 -3.74 11.95 12.60
CA VAL A 60 -4.38 13.22 12.98
C VAL A 60 -5.83 13.27 12.55
N SER A 61 -6.64 14.02 13.29
CA SER A 61 -8.07 14.25 13.04
C SER A 61 -8.58 15.46 13.86
N ALA A 62 -9.89 15.71 13.81
CA ALA A 62 -10.56 16.71 14.63
C ALA A 62 -10.77 16.17 16.05
N ALA A 63 -10.45 16.96 17.09
CA ALA A 63 -10.52 16.50 18.48
C ALA A 63 -11.94 16.12 18.95
N HIS A 64 -12.98 16.72 18.36
CA HIS A 64 -14.36 16.35 18.66
C HIS A 64 -14.76 14.96 18.14
N ASN A 65 -13.94 14.32 17.28
CA ASN A 65 -14.04 12.89 16.99
C ASN A 65 -13.51 12.09 18.18
N LYS A 66 -14.31 12.03 19.24
CA LYS A 66 -13.96 11.36 20.50
C LYS A 66 -13.93 9.83 20.32
N GLY A 67 -13.01 9.19 21.02
CA GLY A 67 -12.95 7.73 21.16
C GLY A 67 -11.66 7.11 20.64
N ASN A 68 -11.47 5.82 20.95
CA ASN A 68 -10.40 5.05 20.35
C ASN A 68 -10.73 4.84 18.87
N SER A 69 -9.97 5.44 17.98
CA SER A 69 -10.19 5.28 16.54
C SER A 69 -9.67 3.92 16.10
N LEU A 70 -10.47 3.24 15.29
CA LEU A 70 -10.01 2.11 14.49
C LEU A 70 -9.62 2.66 13.13
N THR A 71 -8.32 2.64 12.85
CA THR A 71 -7.76 3.12 11.60
C THR A 71 -7.46 1.94 10.68
N VAL A 72 -8.03 1.95 9.49
CA VAL A 72 -7.71 1.03 8.39
C VAL A 72 -7.25 1.86 7.21
N ILE A 73 -6.07 1.52 6.69
CA ILE A 73 -5.38 2.21 5.59
C ILE A 73 -5.38 1.29 4.36
N GLY A 74 -5.21 1.88 3.16
CA GLY A 74 -5.15 1.11 1.92
C GLY A 74 -6.51 0.91 1.25
N ASN A 75 -7.44 1.85 1.43
CA ASN A 75 -8.70 1.93 0.69
C ASN A 75 -9.49 0.60 0.62
N LYS A 76 -9.81 0.02 1.78
CA LYS A 76 -10.57 -1.24 1.90
C LYS A 76 -9.89 -2.44 1.20
N ALA A 77 -8.57 -2.41 1.06
CA ALA A 77 -7.82 -3.51 0.50
C ALA A 77 -8.02 -4.80 1.31
N LYS A 78 -7.91 -5.93 0.61
CA LYS A 78 -7.78 -7.24 1.25
C LYS A 78 -6.57 -7.23 2.20
N PHE A 79 -6.70 -8.01 3.26
CA PHE A 79 -5.63 -8.24 4.25
C PHE A 79 -5.23 -7.01 5.09
N ALA A 80 -5.83 -5.83 4.86
CA ALA A 80 -5.51 -4.62 5.58
C ALA A 80 -5.65 -4.81 7.11
N PRO A 81 -4.60 -4.52 7.90
CA PRO A 81 -4.65 -4.52 9.35
C PRO A 81 -5.57 -3.43 9.89
N VAL A 82 -6.05 -3.65 11.12
CA VAL A 82 -6.78 -2.65 11.89
C VAL A 82 -5.87 -2.08 12.98
N TYR A 83 -5.63 -0.78 12.91
CA TYR A 83 -4.81 -0.02 13.86
C TYR A 83 -5.70 0.64 14.90
N ALA A 84 -5.68 0.12 16.13
CA ALA A 84 -6.36 0.77 17.25
C ALA A 84 -5.49 1.88 17.83
N SER A 85 -6.10 3.01 18.19
CA SER A 85 -5.43 4.07 18.92
C SER A 85 -5.22 3.69 20.38
N VAL A 86 -4.03 3.96 20.91
CA VAL A 86 -3.63 3.71 22.30
C VAL A 86 -3.41 5.00 23.09
N GLY A 87 -3.15 6.12 22.41
CA GLY A 87 -2.91 7.43 23.03
C GLY A 87 -3.54 8.57 22.23
N ASN A 88 -3.81 9.69 22.90
CA ASN A 88 -4.44 10.85 22.31
C ASN A 88 -3.84 12.16 22.85
N TYR A 89 -3.28 12.97 21.97
CA TYR A 89 -2.63 14.25 22.24
C TYR A 89 -3.51 15.35 21.65
N VAL A 90 -4.25 16.05 22.49
CA VAL A 90 -5.25 17.03 22.08
C VAL A 90 -4.64 18.42 22.12
N SER A 91 -4.85 19.22 21.08
CA SER A 91 -4.49 20.63 21.10
C SER A 91 -5.29 21.37 22.18
N GLU A 92 -4.61 22.21 22.97
CA GLU A 92 -5.27 23.01 24.01
C GLU A 92 -6.10 24.17 23.44
N ILE A 93 -5.79 24.59 22.22
CA ILE A 93 -6.33 25.82 21.62
C ILE A 93 -7.12 25.59 20.33
N ARG A 94 -7.09 24.36 19.78
CA ARG A 94 -7.73 24.02 18.50
C ARG A 94 -8.51 22.72 18.61
N ASP A 95 -9.53 22.58 17.77
CA ASP A 95 -10.24 21.31 17.58
C ASP A 95 -9.39 20.36 16.72
N PHE A 96 -8.30 19.86 17.29
CA PHE A 96 -7.30 19.04 16.62
C PHE A 96 -6.68 18.06 17.62
N HIS A 97 -6.45 16.84 17.18
CA HIS A 97 -5.70 15.87 17.99
C HIS A 97 -4.77 15.01 17.14
N VAL A 98 -3.80 14.42 17.82
CA VAL A 98 -2.85 13.44 17.29
C VAL A 98 -3.03 12.16 18.09
N GLN A 99 -3.33 11.05 17.43
CA GLN A 99 -3.60 9.77 18.09
C GLN A 99 -2.47 8.79 17.78
N ARG A 100 -1.92 8.16 18.83
CA ARG A 100 -0.91 7.11 18.71
C ARG A 100 -1.60 5.80 18.35
N VAL A 101 -1.09 5.07 17.36
CA VAL A 101 -1.56 3.72 17.01
C VAL A 101 -0.69 2.63 17.63
N LYS A 102 -1.28 1.45 17.85
CA LYS A 102 -0.63 0.30 18.50
C LYS A 102 0.54 -0.31 17.72
N LYS A 103 0.50 -0.24 16.39
CA LYS A 103 1.46 -0.84 15.47
C LYS A 103 1.76 0.17 14.37
N VAL A 104 2.96 0.11 13.80
CA VAL A 104 3.34 1.01 12.72
C VAL A 104 2.56 0.70 11.44
N ILE A 105 2.13 1.74 10.75
CA ILE A 105 1.37 1.62 9.49
C ILE A 105 2.32 1.22 8.36
N VAL A 106 1.94 0.20 7.58
CA VAL A 106 2.82 -0.40 6.53
C VAL A 106 2.29 -0.19 5.11
N GLU A 107 1.01 0.15 4.95
CA GLU A 107 0.29 0.19 3.68
C GLU A 107 0.67 1.37 2.78
N SER A 108 1.22 2.43 3.37
CA SER A 108 1.60 3.66 2.66
C SER A 108 2.79 4.34 3.33
N ALA A 109 3.33 5.38 2.69
CA ALA A 109 4.18 6.36 3.37
C ALA A 109 3.31 7.36 4.16
N PRO A 110 3.82 7.95 5.27
CA PRO A 110 3.11 8.99 6.00
C PRO A 110 2.86 10.24 5.15
N ALA A 111 1.77 10.93 5.46
CA ALA A 111 1.47 12.21 4.86
C ALA A 111 2.59 13.21 5.22
N PRO A 112 3.32 13.78 4.24
CA PRO A 112 4.07 14.99 4.53
C PRO A 112 3.08 16.07 4.96
N PHE A 113 3.46 16.89 5.92
CA PHE A 113 2.58 17.90 6.46
C PHE A 113 3.32 19.22 6.69
N ILE A 114 2.55 20.28 6.81
CA ILE A 114 3.03 21.63 7.11
C ILE A 114 2.29 22.21 8.31
N SER A 115 3.01 22.93 9.17
CA SER A 115 2.43 23.61 10.32
C SER A 115 1.59 24.82 9.91
N SER A 116 0.68 25.25 10.78
CA SER A 116 -0.01 26.54 10.60
C SER A 116 0.95 27.72 10.48
N GLU A 117 2.03 27.73 11.26
CA GLU A 117 2.98 28.85 11.31
C GLU A 117 3.72 29.01 9.97
N GLU A 118 4.19 27.90 9.41
CA GLU A 118 4.86 27.90 8.11
C GLU A 118 3.88 28.21 6.97
N PHE A 119 2.68 27.62 7.00
CA PHE A 119 1.66 27.88 5.99
C PHE A 119 1.23 29.36 5.95
N LEU A 120 0.90 29.93 7.12
CA LEU A 120 0.37 31.29 7.22
C LEU A 120 1.38 32.37 6.81
N THR A 121 2.68 32.07 6.90
CA THR A 121 3.76 32.99 6.49
C THR A 121 4.13 32.87 5.00
N ASN A 122 3.66 31.83 4.31
CA ASN A 122 4.05 31.51 2.93
C ASN A 122 2.85 31.17 2.02
N GLN A 123 1.68 31.78 2.22
CA GLN A 123 0.43 31.39 1.55
C GLN A 123 0.51 31.36 0.03
N ASP A 124 1.24 32.29 -0.60
CA ASP A 124 1.39 32.36 -2.07
C ASP A 124 2.08 31.12 -2.68
N ARG A 125 2.79 30.33 -1.87
CA ARG A 125 3.43 29.06 -2.26
C ARG A 125 2.40 27.92 -2.46
N TYR A 126 1.18 28.09 -1.96
CA TYR A 126 0.17 27.03 -1.80
C TYR A 126 -1.08 27.34 -2.62
N ILE A 127 -1.14 26.84 -3.86
CA ILE A 127 -2.07 27.36 -4.89
C ILE A 127 -3.25 26.43 -5.23
N THR A 128 -3.08 25.11 -5.07
CA THR A 128 -4.10 24.11 -5.41
C THR A 128 -4.43 23.29 -4.17
N PHE A 129 -5.71 23.22 -3.80
CA PHE A 129 -6.18 22.55 -2.59
C PHE A 129 -7.03 21.34 -2.96
N ALA A 130 -6.86 20.24 -2.23
CA ALA A 130 -7.63 19.02 -2.41
C ALA A 130 -8.17 18.52 -1.07
N ARG A 131 -9.30 17.82 -1.10
CA ARG A 131 -9.82 17.14 0.07
C ARG A 131 -10.43 15.78 -0.28
N VAL A 132 -10.48 14.90 0.71
CA VAL A 132 -11.17 13.61 0.68
C VAL A 132 -11.89 13.41 2.00
N GLY A 133 -13.05 12.77 2.01
CA GLY A 133 -13.69 12.27 3.22
C GLY A 133 -14.97 11.50 2.94
N ALA A 134 -15.61 10.99 4.00
CA ALA A 134 -16.81 10.16 3.90
C ALA A 134 -17.97 10.69 4.78
N GLY A 135 -18.21 12.00 4.76
CA GLY A 135 -19.45 12.55 5.31
C GLY A 135 -20.69 12.12 4.53
N TYR A 136 -21.85 12.65 4.90
CA TYR A 136 -23.06 12.40 4.11
C TYR A 136 -22.88 12.89 2.67
N HIS A 137 -23.23 12.04 1.71
CA HIS A 137 -23.13 12.36 0.30
C HIS A 137 -24.44 12.94 -0.22
N TYR A 138 -24.36 14.16 -0.71
CA TYR A 138 -25.44 14.86 -1.40
C TYR A 138 -24.93 15.36 -2.76
N ALA A 139 -25.83 15.46 -3.73
CA ALA A 139 -25.59 16.24 -4.94
C ALA A 139 -26.67 17.30 -5.07
N GLU A 140 -26.33 18.44 -5.68
CA GLU A 140 -27.35 19.38 -6.09
C GLU A 140 -28.23 18.76 -7.19
N ASN A 141 -29.54 18.95 -7.02
CA ASN A 141 -30.50 18.76 -8.07
C ASN A 141 -30.57 20.04 -8.94
N PRO A 142 -30.12 19.98 -10.21
CA PRO A 142 -30.05 21.18 -11.06
C PRO A 142 -31.44 21.72 -11.46
N ILE A 143 -32.52 20.96 -11.24
CA ILE A 143 -33.89 21.37 -11.57
C ILE A 143 -34.53 22.10 -10.39
N THR A 144 -34.41 21.53 -9.19
CA THR A 144 -35.08 22.05 -7.99
C THR A 144 -34.21 23.02 -7.20
N GLY A 145 -32.89 23.02 -7.42
CA GLY A 145 -31.93 23.82 -6.66
C GLY A 145 -31.78 23.38 -5.20
N VAL A 146 -32.28 22.19 -4.85
CA VAL A 146 -32.09 21.57 -3.52
C VAL A 146 -31.10 20.41 -3.58
N LEU A 147 -30.69 19.92 -2.43
CA LEU A 147 -29.76 18.81 -2.33
C LEU A 147 -30.48 17.47 -2.29
N ASP A 148 -30.13 16.58 -3.22
CA ASP A 148 -30.56 15.19 -3.23
C ASP A 148 -29.60 14.34 -2.38
N TYR A 149 -30.16 13.60 -1.43
CA TYR A 149 -29.41 12.59 -0.67
C TYR A 149 -28.98 11.44 -1.57
N ILE A 150 -27.71 11.09 -1.51
CA ILE A 150 -27.13 9.95 -2.24
C ILE A 150 -26.84 8.79 -1.28
N ARG A 151 -26.10 9.08 -0.20
CA ARG A 151 -25.58 8.03 0.69
C ARG A 151 -25.23 8.57 2.08
N GLY A 152 -25.33 7.68 3.07
CA GLY A 152 -24.98 7.92 4.46
C GLY A 152 -23.47 8.10 4.68
N VAL A 153 -23.11 8.56 5.88
CA VAL A 153 -21.71 8.69 6.32
C VAL A 153 -20.95 7.36 6.25
N TYR A 154 -19.65 7.44 6.06
CA TYR A 154 -18.68 6.34 6.10
C TYR A 154 -18.94 5.21 5.09
N ALA A 155 -19.79 5.44 4.09
CA ALA A 155 -20.08 4.47 3.05
C ALA A 155 -18.89 4.30 2.09
N TYR A 156 -18.32 5.41 1.64
CA TYR A 156 -17.13 5.48 0.78
C TYR A 156 -16.53 6.88 0.85
N ASN A 157 -15.26 7.01 0.46
CA ASN A 157 -14.64 8.31 0.33
C ASN A 157 -15.12 9.02 -0.96
N ALA A 158 -15.28 10.33 -0.88
CA ALA A 158 -15.47 11.23 -2.01
C ALA A 158 -14.55 12.44 -1.82
N GLY A 159 -14.05 12.97 -2.93
CA GLY A 159 -13.02 14.00 -2.90
C GLY A 159 -13.02 14.85 -4.14
N GLY A 160 -12.29 15.95 -4.07
CA GLY A 160 -12.24 16.94 -5.13
C GLY A 160 -11.32 18.10 -4.79
N ILE A 161 -11.35 19.11 -5.65
CA ILE A 161 -10.48 20.28 -5.59
C ILE A 161 -11.25 21.46 -4.99
N ILE A 162 -10.51 22.33 -4.31
CA ILE A 162 -10.99 23.61 -3.80
C ILE A 162 -10.19 24.71 -4.50
N SER A 163 -10.89 25.66 -5.11
CA SER A 163 -10.25 26.83 -5.73
C SER A 163 -9.69 27.73 -4.63
N SER A 164 -8.50 28.28 -4.83
CA SER A 164 -7.94 29.30 -3.93
C SER A 164 -8.83 30.54 -3.83
N GLN A 165 -9.57 30.88 -4.90
CA GLN A 165 -10.53 32.00 -4.90
C GLN A 165 -11.82 31.70 -4.11
N ALA A 166 -12.06 30.44 -3.76
CA ALA A 166 -13.17 30.03 -2.90
C ALA A 166 -12.85 30.18 -1.41
N ILE A 167 -11.57 30.35 -1.08
CA ILE A 167 -11.06 30.59 0.26
C ILE A 167 -11.11 32.08 0.52
N HIS A 168 -11.67 32.48 1.66
CA HIS A 168 -11.87 33.88 1.98
C HIS A 168 -11.13 34.34 3.24
N ASP A 169 -10.67 33.42 4.10
CA ASP A 169 -9.94 33.77 5.31
C ASP A 169 -9.11 32.59 5.85
N PHE A 170 -8.03 32.92 6.56
CA PHE A 170 -7.20 32.01 7.34
C PHE A 170 -7.11 32.37 8.84
N THR A 171 -7.97 33.28 9.34
CA THR A 171 -7.93 33.73 10.73
C THR A 171 -8.11 32.61 11.76
N ARG A 172 -7.49 32.80 12.93
CA ARG A 172 -7.57 31.89 14.10
C ARG A 172 -7.12 30.46 13.78
N ASN A 173 -6.07 30.32 12.95
CA ASN A 173 -5.52 29.04 12.52
C ASN A 173 -6.57 28.13 11.86
N ARG A 174 -7.45 28.72 11.06
CA ARG A 174 -8.51 28.01 10.36
C ARG A 174 -8.62 28.48 8.93
N MET A 175 -8.74 27.57 7.98
CA MET A 175 -9.15 27.89 6.63
C MET A 175 -10.67 27.98 6.54
N TRP A 176 -11.18 29.08 6.00
CA TRP A 176 -12.59 29.27 5.73
C TRP A 176 -12.83 29.37 4.22
N TRP A 177 -13.73 28.51 3.70
CA TRP A 177 -14.05 28.49 2.27
C TRP A 177 -15.54 28.23 2.03
N SER A 178 -15.99 28.45 0.79
CA SER A 178 -17.36 28.15 0.37
C SER A 178 -17.40 27.43 -0.97
N THR A 179 -18.52 26.77 -1.29
CA THR A 179 -18.79 26.23 -2.63
C THR A 179 -19.60 27.22 -3.46
N PHE A 180 -19.40 27.21 -4.77
CA PHE A 180 -20.05 28.11 -5.72
C PHE A 180 -20.65 27.34 -6.89
N LEU A 181 -21.60 27.98 -7.59
CA LEU A 181 -22.17 27.47 -8.82
C LEU A 181 -21.06 27.11 -9.81
N PRO A 182 -21.20 26.06 -10.64
CA PRO A 182 -20.18 25.68 -11.62
C PRO A 182 -19.79 26.78 -12.60
N SER A 183 -20.70 27.73 -12.87
CA SER A 183 -20.45 28.89 -13.73
C SER A 183 -19.70 30.05 -13.04
N ASP A 184 -19.55 30.01 -11.72
CA ASP A 184 -18.84 31.04 -10.96
C ASP A 184 -17.32 30.81 -11.09
N PRO A 185 -16.51 31.85 -11.37
CA PRO A 185 -15.06 31.71 -11.53
C PRO A 185 -14.34 31.21 -10.27
N ARG A 186 -14.99 31.25 -9.10
CA ARG A 186 -14.47 30.70 -7.84
C ARG A 186 -14.73 29.21 -7.68
N SER A 187 -15.51 28.58 -8.56
CA SER A 187 -15.73 27.14 -8.51
C SER A 187 -14.56 26.40 -9.15
N ALA A 188 -14.18 25.27 -8.56
CA ALA A 188 -13.15 24.39 -9.12
C ALA A 188 -13.79 23.26 -9.94
N THR A 189 -13.03 22.70 -10.88
CA THR A 189 -13.34 21.39 -11.45
C THR A 189 -13.40 20.35 -10.34
N LEU A 190 -14.47 19.55 -10.29
CA LEU A 190 -14.78 18.67 -9.15
C LEU A 190 -14.84 19.41 -7.80
N ALA A 191 -15.45 20.59 -7.76
CA ALA A 191 -15.71 21.30 -6.51
C ALA A 191 -16.48 20.42 -5.52
N ILE A 192 -16.00 20.36 -4.28
CA ILE A 192 -16.63 19.56 -3.23
C ILE A 192 -16.68 20.34 -1.90
N GLY A 193 -17.83 20.28 -1.23
CA GLY A 193 -18.01 20.78 0.13
C GLY A 193 -17.87 19.67 1.18
N THR A 194 -18.22 19.96 2.43
CA THR A 194 -18.26 18.96 3.50
C THR A 194 -19.65 18.83 4.12
N ARG A 195 -19.95 17.70 4.75
CA ARG A 195 -21.21 17.41 5.46
C ARG A 195 -20.90 16.72 6.80
N PRO A 196 -21.88 16.61 7.72
CA PRO A 196 -21.68 15.82 8.93
C PRO A 196 -21.11 14.43 8.59
N GLY A 197 -20.09 14.01 9.35
CA GLY A 197 -19.26 12.83 9.07
C GLY A 197 -17.94 13.12 8.35
N ASP A 198 -17.76 14.30 7.73
CA ASP A 198 -16.45 14.72 7.20
C ASP A 198 -15.50 15.29 8.28
N SER A 199 -15.96 15.38 9.53
CA SER A 199 -15.12 15.83 10.64
C SER A 199 -13.83 15.03 10.72
N GLY A 200 -12.69 15.71 10.81
CA GLY A 200 -11.35 15.12 10.80
C GLY A 200 -10.78 14.83 9.42
N SER A 201 -11.58 14.93 8.37
CA SER A 201 -11.12 14.60 7.02
C SER A 201 -10.01 15.54 6.55
N PRO A 202 -9.00 15.04 5.81
CA PRO A 202 -7.81 15.80 5.47
C PRO A 202 -8.07 16.91 4.45
N MET A 203 -7.32 17.99 4.63
CA MET A 203 -7.14 19.05 3.65
C MET A 203 -5.68 19.03 3.19
N PHE A 204 -5.48 18.81 1.90
CA PHE A 204 -4.17 18.82 1.26
C PHE A 204 -3.99 20.08 0.42
N VAL A 205 -2.75 20.51 0.27
CA VAL A 205 -2.38 21.62 -0.60
C VAL A 205 -1.11 21.31 -1.37
N TRP A 206 -1.03 21.79 -2.61
CA TRP A 206 0.15 21.66 -3.44
C TRP A 206 1.19 22.72 -3.07
N ASP A 207 2.36 22.26 -2.66
CA ASP A 207 3.54 23.08 -2.43
C ASP A 207 4.27 23.30 -3.76
N THR A 208 4.26 24.55 -4.26
CA THR A 208 4.89 24.91 -5.54
C THR A 208 6.42 24.93 -5.50
N LEU A 209 7.02 25.07 -4.32
CA LEU A 209 8.48 25.08 -4.16
C LEU A 209 9.02 23.65 -4.15
N GLU A 210 8.45 22.80 -3.30
CA GLU A 210 8.87 21.40 -3.14
C GLU A 210 8.24 20.45 -4.16
N LYS A 211 7.27 20.94 -4.94
CA LYS A 211 6.52 20.20 -5.96
C LYS A 211 5.93 18.91 -5.41
N ARG A 212 5.22 19.03 -4.29
CA ARG A 212 4.56 17.91 -3.61
C ARG A 212 3.27 18.34 -2.93
N TRP A 213 2.38 17.38 -2.72
CA TRP A 213 1.23 17.56 -1.85
C TRP A 213 1.65 17.48 -0.39
N VAL A 214 1.09 18.37 0.45
CA VAL A 214 1.25 18.35 1.90
C VAL A 214 -0.10 18.46 2.59
N LEU A 215 -0.27 17.72 3.69
CA LEU A 215 -1.40 17.91 4.60
C LEU A 215 -1.20 19.23 5.35
N PHE A 216 -2.20 20.11 5.36
CA PHE A 216 -2.09 21.40 6.05
C PHE A 216 -3.22 21.65 7.05
N GLY A 217 -4.27 20.81 7.05
CA GLY A 217 -5.35 20.90 8.02
C GLY A 217 -6.31 19.72 8.00
N VAL A 218 -7.25 19.74 8.94
CA VAL A 218 -8.33 18.76 9.07
C VAL A 218 -9.67 19.50 9.13
N HIS A 219 -10.71 18.96 8.50
CA HIS A 219 -12.04 19.55 8.53
C HIS A 219 -12.63 19.49 9.95
N THR A 220 -13.24 20.57 10.44
CA THR A 220 -13.75 20.62 11.83
C THR A 220 -15.16 21.16 11.96
N HIS A 221 -15.54 22.11 11.12
CA HIS A 221 -16.81 22.80 11.27
C HIS A 221 -17.36 23.27 9.93
N GLY A 222 -18.67 23.46 9.85
CA GLY A 222 -19.32 24.13 8.74
C GLY A 222 -20.70 24.60 9.16
N THR A 223 -21.20 25.62 8.46
CA THR A 223 -22.57 26.12 8.68
C THR A 223 -23.59 25.00 8.44
N LEU A 224 -24.62 24.86 9.28
CA LEU A 224 -25.72 23.90 9.06
C LEU A 224 -26.76 24.55 8.16
N SER A 225 -26.79 24.16 6.89
CA SER A 225 -27.76 24.67 5.92
C SER A 225 -27.95 23.68 4.76
N ASP A 226 -29.16 23.68 4.19
CA ASP A 226 -29.54 22.89 3.01
C ASP A 226 -29.36 23.67 1.70
N ILE A 227 -28.84 24.90 1.76
CA ILE A 227 -28.44 25.63 0.56
C ILE A 227 -27.27 24.89 -0.13
N PRO A 228 -27.31 24.64 -1.46
CA PRO A 228 -26.23 23.97 -2.17
C PRO A 228 -24.94 24.79 -2.26
N TYR A 229 -25.07 26.12 -2.34
CA TYR A 229 -23.97 27.06 -2.59
C TYR A 229 -23.86 28.16 -1.54
N LYS A 230 -22.68 28.81 -1.50
CA LYS A 230 -22.31 29.84 -0.51
C LYS A 230 -22.39 29.35 0.93
N ARG A 231 -22.33 28.04 1.12
CA ARG A 231 -22.20 27.42 2.43
C ARG A 231 -20.74 27.53 2.88
N THR A 232 -20.53 28.04 4.09
CA THR A 232 -19.19 28.17 4.65
C THR A 232 -18.76 26.89 5.37
N TYR A 233 -17.54 26.46 5.08
CA TYR A 233 -16.84 25.32 5.66
C TYR A 233 -15.55 25.79 6.32
N VAL A 234 -15.08 25.01 7.29
CA VAL A 234 -13.94 25.37 8.14
C VAL A 234 -13.05 24.15 8.34
N ALA A 235 -11.76 24.35 8.17
CA ALA A 235 -10.72 23.38 8.50
C ALA A 235 -9.77 24.00 9.50
N THR A 236 -9.41 23.24 10.53
CA THR A 236 -8.38 23.60 11.48
C THR A 236 -7.02 23.30 10.88
N LEU A 237 -6.12 24.28 10.86
CA LEU A 237 -4.75 24.10 10.39
C LEU A 237 -3.95 23.25 11.39
N ILE A 238 -2.98 22.49 10.89
CA ILE A 238 -2.17 21.58 11.71
C ILE A 238 -1.52 22.33 12.87
N ASP A 239 -1.69 21.77 14.05
CA ASP A 239 -1.07 22.26 15.27
C ASP A 239 0.30 21.60 15.49
N ASN A 240 1.38 22.34 15.21
CA ASN A 240 2.72 21.80 15.36
C ASN A 240 3.07 21.47 16.81
N GLU A 241 2.56 22.22 17.78
CA GLU A 241 2.87 21.98 19.20
C GLU A 241 2.28 20.63 19.65
N ALA A 242 1.04 20.34 19.26
CA ALA A 242 0.41 19.05 19.54
C ALA A 242 1.13 17.89 18.84
N VAL A 243 1.56 18.10 17.58
CA VAL A 243 2.33 17.10 16.81
C VAL A 243 3.70 16.84 17.44
N GLN A 244 4.49 17.88 17.73
CA GLN A 244 5.80 17.71 18.36
C GLN A 244 5.67 17.09 19.75
N SER A 245 4.69 17.52 20.55
CA SER A 245 4.43 16.93 21.86
C SER A 245 4.15 15.43 21.77
N ALA A 246 3.39 14.99 20.76
CA ALA A 246 3.13 13.57 20.52
C ALA A 246 4.41 12.81 20.09
N LEU A 247 5.18 13.36 19.15
CA LEU A 247 6.42 12.75 18.66
C LEU A 247 7.49 12.68 19.76
N ASP A 248 7.69 13.75 20.52
CA ASP A 248 8.63 13.83 21.63
C ASP A 248 8.26 12.89 22.77
N ALA A 249 6.97 12.65 22.98
CA ALA A 249 6.50 11.68 23.95
C ALA A 249 6.90 10.24 23.62
N LEU A 250 7.40 9.91 22.42
CA LEU A 250 7.92 8.57 22.11
C LEU A 250 9.45 8.46 22.18
N LYS A 251 10.17 9.59 22.28
CA LYS A 251 11.63 9.59 22.20
C LYS A 251 12.28 9.01 23.44
N THR A 252 13.32 8.22 23.22
CA THR A 252 14.36 7.88 24.20
C THR A 252 15.72 8.32 23.66
N PRO A 253 16.75 8.45 24.50
CA PRO A 253 18.12 8.51 24.00
C PRO A 253 18.44 7.29 23.12
N ASP A 254 19.25 7.50 22.09
CA ASP A 254 19.74 6.42 21.24
C ASP A 254 20.70 5.51 22.04
N VAL A 255 20.67 4.22 21.74
CA VAL A 255 21.69 3.27 22.19
C VAL A 255 22.92 3.43 21.30
N GLU A 256 23.85 4.26 21.77
CA GLU A 256 25.12 4.59 21.11
C GLU A 256 26.25 3.67 21.61
N ASN A 257 26.19 2.41 21.19
CA ASN A 257 27.23 1.44 21.50
C ASN A 257 28.57 1.83 20.84
N ILE A 258 29.68 1.61 21.55
CA ILE A 258 31.04 1.86 21.03
C ILE A 258 31.84 0.57 21.18
N GLY A 259 32.48 0.12 20.10
CA GLY A 259 33.29 -1.10 20.10
C GLY A 259 32.49 -2.40 19.96
N ASN A 260 33.18 -3.53 20.15
CA ASN A 260 32.73 -4.85 19.68
C ASN A 260 32.14 -5.77 20.77
N SER A 261 31.97 -5.28 22.00
CA SER A 261 31.35 -6.04 23.09
C SER A 261 29.84 -6.22 22.86
N VAL A 262 29.29 -7.31 23.40
CA VAL A 262 27.87 -7.63 23.25
C VAL A 262 27.00 -6.65 24.04
N ILE A 263 25.94 -6.16 23.41
CA ILE A 263 24.90 -5.37 24.06
C ILE A 263 23.90 -6.32 24.73
N GLN A 264 23.76 -6.24 26.05
CA GLN A 264 22.86 -7.06 26.84
C GLN A 264 21.55 -6.30 27.09
N TRP A 265 20.47 -6.75 26.48
CA TRP A 265 19.13 -6.19 26.70
C TRP A 265 18.44 -6.92 27.85
N ARG A 266 18.48 -6.31 29.04
CA ARG A 266 17.89 -6.85 30.28
C ARG A 266 16.50 -6.25 30.54
N SER A 267 15.78 -6.86 31.48
CA SER A 267 14.41 -6.45 31.83
C SER A 267 14.30 -5.01 32.33
N ASP A 268 15.37 -4.48 32.92
CA ASP A 268 15.45 -3.17 33.57
C ASP A 268 16.25 -2.14 32.76
N MET A 269 17.26 -2.57 32.00
CA MET A 269 18.14 -1.69 31.25
C MET A 269 18.85 -2.42 30.10
N ILE A 270 19.43 -1.65 29.20
CA ILE A 270 20.35 -2.14 28.16
C ILE A 270 21.77 -1.81 28.62
N LEU A 271 22.68 -2.79 28.57
CA LEU A 271 24.06 -2.66 29.05
C LEU A 271 25.06 -2.99 27.94
N GLN A 272 26.18 -2.27 27.92
CA GLN A 272 27.37 -2.65 27.18
C GLN A 272 28.60 -2.12 27.94
N ASP A 273 29.44 -3.03 28.45
CA ASP A 273 30.56 -2.68 29.32
C ASP A 273 30.11 -1.75 30.48
N ASP A 274 30.68 -0.55 30.59
CA ASP A 274 30.33 0.45 31.62
C ASP A 274 29.16 1.36 31.22
N LYS A 275 28.59 1.19 30.02
CA LYS A 275 27.47 1.99 29.52
C LYS A 275 26.12 1.34 29.82
N GLN A 276 25.14 2.19 30.10
CA GLN A 276 23.77 1.80 30.38
C GLN A 276 22.78 2.73 29.69
N TRP A 277 21.68 2.16 29.18
CA TRP A 277 20.58 2.88 28.58
C TRP A 277 19.24 2.38 29.13
N LEU A 278 18.30 3.30 29.31
CA LEU A 278 16.94 2.96 29.67
C LEU A 278 16.13 2.62 28.42
N TRP A 279 15.19 1.71 28.58
CA TRP A 279 14.17 1.40 27.58
C TRP A 279 12.82 1.30 28.29
N TYR A 280 11.73 1.50 27.54
CA TYR A 280 10.39 1.62 28.10
C TYR A 280 9.42 0.72 27.32
N GLY A 281 9.46 -0.57 27.61
CA GLY A 281 8.48 -1.56 27.13
C GLY A 281 7.36 -1.81 28.14
N LEU A 282 6.61 -2.88 27.89
CA LEU A 282 5.67 -3.42 28.86
C LEU A 282 6.40 -4.13 30.00
N ASP A 283 5.74 -4.20 31.16
CA ASP A 283 6.27 -4.87 32.35
C ASP A 283 6.65 -6.32 32.05
N ASN A 284 7.65 -6.85 32.75
CA ASN A 284 8.16 -8.20 32.53
C ASN A 284 7.09 -9.30 32.73
N SER A 285 6.04 -9.05 33.53
CA SER A 285 4.88 -9.95 33.64
C SER A 285 4.08 -10.11 32.32
N LEU A 286 4.27 -9.20 31.36
CA LEU A 286 3.66 -9.21 30.03
C LEU A 286 4.68 -9.52 28.91
N ALA A 287 5.90 -9.94 29.23
CA ALA A 287 6.95 -10.21 28.25
C ALA A 287 6.56 -11.29 27.21
N GLU A 288 5.77 -12.28 27.64
CA GLU A 288 5.26 -13.40 26.82
C GLU A 288 3.77 -13.21 26.41
N THR A 289 3.31 -11.96 26.39
CA THR A 289 1.92 -11.61 26.05
C THR A 289 1.91 -10.72 24.82
N ILE A 290 1.04 -11.01 23.84
CA ILE A 290 0.91 -10.13 22.66
C ILE A 290 0.51 -8.71 23.08
N PRO A 291 1.04 -7.64 22.43
CA PRO A 291 0.73 -6.25 22.80
C PRO A 291 -0.77 -5.94 22.86
N ASP A 292 -1.57 -6.59 22.01
CA ASP A 292 -3.04 -6.42 21.92
C ASP A 292 -3.80 -6.76 23.21
N LYS A 293 -3.19 -7.47 24.17
CA LYS A 293 -3.81 -7.79 25.46
C LYS A 293 -3.48 -6.77 26.56
N ALA A 294 -2.54 -5.86 26.33
CA ALA A 294 -2.23 -4.80 27.27
C ALA A 294 -3.27 -3.66 27.20
N SER A 295 -3.41 -2.89 28.28
CA SER A 295 -4.29 -1.72 28.27
C SER A 295 -3.73 -0.61 27.39
N ASN A 296 -4.61 0.27 26.90
CA ASN A 296 -4.18 1.44 26.13
C ASN A 296 -3.20 2.32 26.91
N ASP A 297 -3.40 2.50 28.22
CA ASP A 297 -2.50 3.29 29.06
C ASP A 297 -1.10 2.66 29.14
N GLN A 298 -1.03 1.33 29.26
CA GLN A 298 0.24 0.59 29.25
C GLN A 298 0.94 0.72 27.90
N LEU A 299 0.21 0.54 26.80
CA LEU A 299 0.76 0.67 25.45
C LEU A 299 1.22 2.10 25.17
N ASN A 300 0.45 3.11 25.57
CA ASN A 300 0.79 4.51 25.38
C ASN A 300 1.99 4.96 26.23
N ALA A 301 2.25 4.30 27.35
CA ALA A 301 3.42 4.56 28.19
C ALA A 301 4.74 4.07 27.56
N THR A 302 4.69 3.07 26.67
CA THR A 302 5.88 2.55 25.99
C THR A 302 6.54 3.58 25.07
N LYS A 303 7.83 3.45 24.78
CA LYS A 303 8.59 4.39 23.96
C LYS A 303 9.27 3.70 22.78
N ASP A 304 9.62 4.48 21.77
CA ASP A 304 10.47 4.00 20.69
C ASP A 304 11.90 3.78 21.21
N LEU A 305 12.64 2.88 20.58
CA LEU A 305 14.04 2.62 20.92
C LEU A 305 14.86 2.55 19.64
N ARG A 306 16.01 3.24 19.62
CA ARG A 306 16.91 3.24 18.47
C ARG A 306 18.30 2.77 18.85
N PHE A 307 18.84 1.82 18.08
CA PHE A 307 20.24 1.44 18.10
C PHE A 307 20.98 2.23 17.01
N ASN A 308 21.88 3.12 17.42
CA ASN A 308 22.56 4.09 16.56
C ASN A 308 24.08 4.16 16.81
N GLY A 309 24.68 3.08 17.31
CA GLY A 309 26.13 2.98 17.50
C GLY A 309 26.84 2.29 16.34
N ASP A 310 28.00 1.69 16.62
CA ASP A 310 28.88 1.08 15.61
C ASP A 310 28.35 -0.24 15.00
N GLY A 311 27.17 -0.71 15.41
CA GLY A 311 26.66 -2.04 15.06
C GLY A 311 27.11 -3.11 16.05
N GLY A 312 26.81 -4.38 15.77
CA GLY A 312 27.29 -5.52 16.56
C GLY A 312 26.20 -6.48 17.03
N ILE A 313 26.39 -7.11 18.19
CA ILE A 313 25.49 -8.15 18.71
C ILE A 313 24.65 -7.59 19.85
N ILE A 314 23.34 -7.77 19.75
CA ILE A 314 22.37 -7.53 20.81
C ILE A 314 21.85 -8.89 21.29
N GLU A 315 22.02 -9.17 22.58
CA GLU A 315 21.50 -10.35 23.24
C GLU A 315 20.31 -9.98 24.13
N LEU A 316 19.17 -10.62 23.87
CA LEU A 316 18.03 -10.58 24.78
C LEU A 316 18.32 -11.49 25.97
N ALA A 317 18.38 -10.93 27.17
CA ALA A 317 18.52 -11.73 28.41
C ALA A 317 17.16 -12.30 28.90
N GLN A 318 16.07 -11.87 28.29
CA GLN A 318 14.69 -12.30 28.50
C GLN A 318 13.84 -11.91 27.28
N SER A 319 12.62 -12.44 27.18
CA SER A 319 11.66 -11.96 26.17
C SER A 319 11.34 -10.49 26.34
N VAL A 320 11.26 -9.76 25.24
CA VAL A 320 11.05 -8.31 25.21
C VAL A 320 9.72 -8.00 24.58
N ASN A 321 8.89 -7.26 25.32
CA ASN A 321 7.66 -6.70 24.81
C ASN A 321 7.76 -5.17 24.80
N LEU A 322 8.04 -4.58 23.64
CA LEU A 322 8.15 -3.14 23.45
C LEU A 322 6.76 -2.46 23.34
N GLY A 323 5.66 -3.20 23.53
CA GLY A 323 4.29 -2.69 23.46
C GLY A 323 3.98 -2.04 22.12
N ALA A 324 3.72 -0.72 22.14
CA ALA A 324 3.48 0.08 20.93
C ALA A 324 4.72 0.88 20.49
N GLY A 325 5.90 0.61 21.06
CA GLY A 325 7.15 1.25 20.69
C GLY A 325 7.74 0.69 19.40
N LEU A 326 8.29 1.58 18.56
CA LEU A 326 9.02 1.24 17.34
C LEU A 326 10.50 1.00 17.67
N LEU A 327 11.02 -0.16 17.26
CA LEU A 327 12.44 -0.49 17.36
C LEU A 327 13.16 -0.09 16.07
N ARG A 328 14.22 0.71 16.17
CA ARG A 328 14.93 1.29 15.04
C ARG A 328 16.41 0.90 15.03
N PHE A 329 16.94 0.65 13.84
CA PHE A 329 18.35 0.31 13.63
C PHE A 329 18.99 1.22 12.59
N SER A 330 20.05 1.91 12.99
CA SER A 330 20.83 2.81 12.13
C SER A 330 22.22 2.28 11.80
N ASN A 331 22.50 1.04 12.18
CA ASN A 331 23.69 0.31 11.77
C ASN A 331 23.39 -1.19 11.65
N ASP A 332 24.40 -1.99 11.29
CA ASP A 332 24.25 -3.43 11.13
C ASP A 332 24.30 -4.14 12.49
N TYR A 333 23.27 -4.94 12.80
CA TYR A 333 23.17 -5.65 14.07
C TYR A 333 22.77 -7.12 13.88
N THR A 334 23.16 -7.94 14.84
CA THR A 334 22.55 -9.26 15.08
C THR A 334 21.74 -9.19 16.37
N LEU A 335 20.45 -9.50 16.31
CA LEU A 335 19.59 -9.66 17.48
C LEU A 335 19.35 -11.15 17.74
N ARG A 336 19.80 -11.64 18.90
CA ARG A 336 19.67 -13.05 19.30
C ARG A 336 19.30 -13.18 20.77
N ALA A 337 18.93 -14.39 21.19
CA ALA A 337 18.78 -14.69 22.61
C ALA A 337 20.16 -14.87 23.27
N ALA A 338 20.27 -14.51 24.55
CA ALA A 338 21.43 -14.83 25.36
C ALA A 338 21.47 -16.34 25.66
N GLY A 339 22.66 -16.95 25.51
CA GLY A 339 22.86 -18.38 25.82
C GLY A 339 21.97 -19.31 24.98
N ASP A 340 21.30 -20.25 25.65
CA ASP A 340 20.32 -21.18 25.10
C ASP A 340 18.87 -20.73 25.32
N GLY A 341 18.67 -19.45 25.64
CA GLY A 341 17.34 -18.89 25.89
C GLY A 341 16.42 -18.96 24.66
N ASN A 342 15.17 -19.33 24.88
CA ASN A 342 14.12 -19.25 23.85
C ASN A 342 13.28 -17.99 24.09
N PHE A 343 13.87 -16.83 23.82
CA PHE A 343 13.24 -15.53 24.03
C PHE A 343 12.55 -15.00 22.78
N SER A 344 11.46 -14.28 22.98
CA SER A 344 10.72 -13.61 21.92
C SER A 344 10.91 -12.09 21.94
N TRP A 345 10.67 -11.45 20.81
CA TRP A 345 10.47 -10.01 20.73
C TRP A 345 9.12 -9.69 20.07
N VAL A 346 8.37 -8.77 20.68
CA VAL A 346 7.17 -8.16 20.11
C VAL A 346 7.17 -6.65 20.39
N GLY A 347 6.50 -5.86 19.55
CA GLY A 347 6.46 -4.40 19.68
C GLY A 347 5.61 -3.72 18.62
N GLY A 348 5.67 -2.39 18.57
CA GLY A 348 4.92 -1.58 17.59
C GLY A 348 5.39 -1.81 16.15
N GLY A 349 6.67 -2.12 15.96
CA GLY A 349 7.25 -2.46 14.68
C GLY A 349 8.77 -2.37 14.69
N VAL A 350 9.38 -2.67 13.55
CA VAL A 350 10.82 -2.58 13.31
C VAL A 350 11.10 -1.67 12.12
N GLU A 351 11.99 -0.72 12.30
CA GLU A 351 12.53 0.15 11.24
C GLU A 351 14.03 -0.13 11.09
N VAL A 352 14.48 -0.34 9.86
CA VAL A 352 15.90 -0.46 9.54
C VAL A 352 16.24 0.61 8.51
N ASP A 353 17.23 1.43 8.82
CA ASP A 353 17.68 2.51 7.94
C ASP A 353 18.23 1.98 6.62
N LYS A 354 18.21 2.85 5.61
CA LYS A 354 18.70 2.52 4.27
C LYS A 354 20.13 1.97 4.33
N ASP A 355 20.37 0.92 3.55
CA ASP A 355 21.67 0.26 3.39
C ASP A 355 22.20 -0.42 4.68
N LYS A 356 21.33 -0.59 5.70
CA LYS A 356 21.62 -1.34 6.92
C LYS A 356 20.93 -2.70 6.93
N THR A 357 21.53 -3.64 7.65
CA THR A 357 21.07 -5.02 7.75
C THR A 357 20.99 -5.48 9.20
N VAL A 358 19.85 -6.05 9.58
CA VAL A 358 19.67 -6.69 10.88
C VAL A 358 19.47 -8.18 10.69
N LEU A 359 20.38 -8.99 11.25
CA LEU A 359 20.19 -10.42 11.39
C LEU A 359 19.31 -10.69 12.61
N TRP A 360 18.14 -11.26 12.40
CA TRP A 360 17.08 -11.42 13.40
C TRP A 360 16.85 -12.89 13.73
N GLN A 361 17.30 -13.30 14.92
CA GLN A 361 17.34 -14.71 15.35
C GLN A 361 16.39 -15.02 16.51
N VAL A 362 15.59 -14.05 16.97
CA VAL A 362 14.58 -14.24 18.01
C VAL A 362 13.20 -14.46 17.40
N ASN A 363 12.34 -15.20 18.10
CA ASN A 363 10.98 -15.48 17.65
C ASN A 363 10.02 -14.32 17.97
N GLY A 364 8.88 -14.28 17.28
CA GLY A 364 7.72 -13.50 17.71
C GLY A 364 6.81 -14.30 18.66
N LEU A 365 5.64 -13.77 18.95
CA LEU A 365 4.56 -14.49 19.64
C LEU A 365 3.46 -14.90 18.65
N GLN A 366 2.80 -16.01 18.94
CA GLN A 366 1.61 -16.42 18.18
C GLN A 366 0.55 -15.30 18.22
N ASP A 367 -0.10 -15.06 17.08
CA ASP A 367 -1.11 -14.02 16.87
C ASP A 367 -0.60 -12.56 16.98
N ASP A 368 0.72 -12.34 17.11
CA ASP A 368 1.35 -11.04 16.88
C ASP A 368 1.90 -10.95 15.45
N ALA A 369 1.85 -9.75 14.87
CA ALA A 369 2.46 -9.45 13.58
C ALA A 369 3.66 -8.52 13.75
N LEU A 370 4.84 -8.94 13.27
CA LEU A 370 6.00 -8.07 13.16
C LEU A 370 5.83 -7.15 11.95
N HIS A 371 5.65 -5.85 12.22
CA HIS A 371 5.54 -4.84 11.17
C HIS A 371 6.92 -4.29 10.83
N LYS A 372 7.37 -4.47 9.58
CA LYS A 372 8.66 -3.99 9.09
C LYS A 372 8.48 -2.76 8.18
N ILE A 373 9.18 -1.68 8.50
CA ILE A 373 9.31 -0.46 7.70
C ILE A 373 10.79 -0.06 7.53
N GLY A 374 11.07 1.05 6.85
CA GLY A 374 12.43 1.48 6.55
C GLY A 374 13.05 0.74 5.37
N ALA A 375 14.03 1.37 4.72
CA ALA A 375 14.61 0.92 3.46
C ALA A 375 15.72 -0.13 3.61
N GLY A 376 16.12 -0.46 4.85
CA GLY A 376 17.10 -1.52 5.13
C GLY A 376 16.50 -2.91 5.22
N THR A 377 17.37 -3.88 5.43
CA THR A 377 17.10 -5.32 5.35
C THR A 377 16.95 -5.93 6.74
N VAL A 378 15.97 -6.82 6.90
CA VAL A 378 15.93 -7.76 8.04
C VAL A 378 16.09 -9.16 7.47
N ILE A 379 17.13 -9.86 7.94
CA ILE A 379 17.37 -11.27 7.61
C ILE A 379 16.77 -12.10 8.74
N LEU A 380 15.73 -12.87 8.43
CA LEU A 380 15.07 -13.74 9.39
C LEU A 380 15.82 -15.08 9.45
N ASP A 381 16.49 -15.34 10.57
CA ASP A 381 17.30 -16.54 10.77
C ASP A 381 16.85 -17.32 12.02
N GLN A 382 15.56 -17.71 12.01
CA GLN A 382 15.00 -18.55 13.06
C GLN A 382 15.70 -19.91 13.09
N GLN A 383 15.97 -20.39 14.29
CA GLN A 383 16.59 -21.70 14.50
C GLN A 383 15.53 -22.80 14.46
N ALA A 384 15.93 -24.00 14.02
CA ALA A 384 15.05 -25.15 14.04
C ALA A 384 14.72 -25.54 15.49
N ASP A 385 13.51 -26.03 15.73
CA ASP A 385 13.13 -26.58 17.02
C ASP A 385 13.82 -27.93 17.30
N ALA A 386 13.57 -28.51 18.48
CA ALA A 386 14.14 -29.80 18.86
C ALA A 386 13.72 -30.98 17.94
N GLN A 387 12.69 -30.80 17.12
CA GLN A 387 12.23 -31.76 16.12
C GLN A 387 12.77 -31.44 14.70
N GLY A 388 13.63 -30.43 14.56
CA GLY A 388 14.21 -30.01 13.29
C GLY A 388 13.26 -29.16 12.43
N ARG A 389 12.11 -28.72 12.97
CA ARG A 389 11.15 -27.90 12.22
C ARG A 389 11.60 -26.44 12.27
N LYS A 390 11.65 -25.79 11.11
CA LYS A 390 12.00 -24.37 10.97
C LYS A 390 10.90 -23.66 10.18
N GLN A 391 10.42 -22.55 10.71
CA GLN A 391 9.44 -21.70 10.03
C GLN A 391 9.73 -20.26 10.42
N ALA A 392 9.85 -19.37 9.44
CA ALA A 392 10.13 -17.96 9.70
C ALA A 392 8.89 -17.23 10.25
N PHE A 393 7.77 -17.36 9.55
CA PHE A 393 6.47 -16.79 9.92
C PHE A 393 5.30 -17.69 9.55
N SER A 394 4.16 -17.50 10.21
CA SER A 394 2.89 -18.16 9.86
C SER A 394 2.24 -17.55 8.62
N THR A 395 2.47 -16.27 8.35
CA THR A 395 1.96 -15.55 7.18
C THR A 395 2.84 -14.34 6.91
N VAL A 396 3.05 -14.00 5.63
CA VAL A 396 3.71 -12.76 5.20
C VAL A 396 2.75 -12.00 4.29
N THR A 397 2.52 -10.73 4.59
CA THR A 397 1.72 -9.84 3.73
C THR A 397 2.55 -8.64 3.30
N LEU A 398 2.67 -8.44 1.99
CA LEU A 398 3.40 -7.33 1.38
C LEU A 398 2.42 -6.21 1.05
N PHE A 399 2.70 -5.00 1.53
CA PHE A 399 1.92 -3.80 1.25
C PHE A 399 2.79 -2.69 0.68
N SER A 400 2.13 -1.68 0.10
CA SER A 400 2.67 -0.40 -0.37
C SER A 400 3.49 -0.43 -1.66
N GLY A 401 3.76 -1.61 -2.23
CA GLY A 401 4.59 -1.77 -3.43
C GLY A 401 6.09 -1.56 -3.21
N ARG A 402 6.50 -1.07 -2.04
CA ARG A 402 7.90 -0.81 -1.66
C ARG A 402 8.70 -2.06 -1.26
N PRO A 403 8.15 -3.05 -0.52
CA PRO A 403 8.98 -4.11 0.03
C PRO A 403 9.32 -5.17 -1.01
N THR A 404 10.47 -5.81 -0.80
CA THR A 404 10.81 -7.10 -1.41
C THR A 404 10.99 -8.13 -0.30
N VAL A 405 10.36 -9.30 -0.46
CA VAL A 405 10.58 -10.50 0.38
C VAL A 405 11.38 -11.48 -0.45
N VAL A 406 12.49 -11.97 0.10
CA VAL A 406 13.38 -12.93 -0.56
C VAL A 406 13.28 -14.25 0.19
N LEU A 407 13.03 -15.35 -0.52
CA LEU A 407 13.09 -16.70 0.06
C LEU A 407 14.53 -17.20 0.03
N ASN A 408 15.04 -17.63 1.18
CA ASN A 408 16.36 -18.25 1.30
C ASN A 408 16.29 -19.79 1.20
N SER A 409 15.08 -20.36 1.35
CA SER A 409 14.77 -21.75 1.00
C SER A 409 13.27 -21.90 0.70
N ALA A 410 12.91 -22.92 -0.08
CA ALA A 410 11.52 -23.17 -0.49
C ALA A 410 10.58 -23.55 0.69
N ASP A 411 11.15 -24.05 1.79
CA ASP A 411 10.41 -24.54 2.96
C ASP A 411 10.21 -23.48 4.06
N GLN A 412 10.70 -22.25 3.87
CA GLN A 412 10.54 -21.19 4.89
C GLN A 412 9.09 -20.78 5.12
N LEU A 413 8.26 -20.84 4.07
CA LEU A 413 6.89 -20.37 4.07
C LEU A 413 6.07 -21.06 2.98
N SER A 414 4.91 -21.60 3.36
CA SER A 414 3.92 -22.08 2.38
C SER A 414 3.42 -20.91 1.50
N THR A 415 3.24 -21.16 0.21
CA THR A 415 2.72 -20.19 -0.76
C THR A 415 1.31 -19.70 -0.41
N ASP A 416 0.47 -20.53 0.23
CA ASP A 416 -0.85 -20.15 0.75
C ASP A 416 -0.79 -19.06 1.84
N ASN A 417 0.39 -18.88 2.43
CA ASN A 417 0.65 -17.94 3.51
C ASN A 417 1.38 -16.68 3.02
N ILE A 418 1.57 -16.52 1.71
CA ILE A 418 2.10 -15.30 1.08
C ILE A 418 0.94 -14.49 0.51
N ARG A 419 0.86 -13.21 0.88
CA ARG A 419 -0.23 -12.31 0.48
C ARG A 419 0.31 -10.99 -0.03
N PHE A 420 -0.30 -10.44 -1.07
CA PHE A 420 -0.04 -9.09 -1.56
C PHE A 420 -1.26 -8.22 -1.25
N GLY A 421 -1.12 -7.30 -0.29
CA GLY A 421 -2.15 -6.36 0.11
C GLY A 421 -2.21 -5.12 -0.79
N TYR A 422 -2.67 -3.99 -0.24
CA TYR A 422 -2.74 -2.70 -0.95
C TYR A 422 -1.41 -2.34 -1.63
N ARG A 423 -1.42 -2.16 -2.95
CA ARG A 423 -0.25 -1.91 -3.83
C ARG A 423 0.80 -3.02 -3.82
N GLY A 424 0.52 -4.15 -3.20
CA GLY A 424 1.38 -5.34 -3.14
C GLY A 424 2.83 -5.05 -2.72
N GLY A 425 3.76 -5.56 -3.51
CA GLY A 425 5.19 -5.67 -3.23
C GLY A 425 5.80 -6.77 -4.10
N THR A 426 7.09 -7.06 -3.90
CA THR A 426 7.81 -8.07 -4.69
C THR A 426 8.15 -9.30 -3.85
N LEU A 427 7.79 -10.49 -4.33
CA LEU A 427 8.34 -11.76 -3.86
C LEU A 427 9.47 -12.16 -4.82
N ASP A 428 10.69 -12.28 -4.31
CA ASP A 428 11.83 -12.86 -5.02
C ASP A 428 12.00 -14.32 -4.57
N VAL A 429 11.76 -15.24 -5.50
CA VAL A 429 11.86 -16.68 -5.23
C VAL A 429 13.30 -17.18 -5.19
N ASN A 430 14.25 -16.36 -5.65
CA ASN A 430 15.68 -16.54 -5.43
C ASN A 430 16.20 -17.95 -5.79
N GLY A 431 15.78 -18.47 -6.95
CA GLY A 431 16.22 -19.77 -7.46
C GLY A 431 15.49 -20.97 -6.87
N HIS A 432 14.41 -20.75 -6.13
CA HIS A 432 13.57 -21.82 -5.57
C HIS A 432 12.32 -22.05 -6.40
N ASP A 433 12.00 -23.32 -6.62
CA ASP A 433 10.75 -23.73 -7.23
C ASP A 433 9.60 -23.58 -6.23
N LEU A 434 8.46 -23.07 -6.68
CA LEU A 434 7.28 -22.86 -5.85
C LEU A 434 6.02 -23.32 -6.58
N THR A 435 5.07 -23.87 -5.83
CA THR A 435 3.74 -24.24 -6.34
C THR A 435 2.68 -23.36 -5.70
N PHE A 436 1.79 -22.78 -6.51
CA PHE A 436 0.65 -21.97 -6.05
C PHE A 436 -0.67 -22.63 -6.49
N ASP A 437 -1.57 -22.86 -5.54
CA ASP A 437 -3.00 -23.07 -5.86
C ASP A 437 -3.70 -21.73 -6.16
N ASP A 438 -3.33 -20.68 -5.42
CA ASP A 438 -3.76 -19.30 -5.66
C ASP A 438 -2.61 -18.34 -5.32
N ILE A 439 -2.51 -17.23 -6.06
CA ILE A 439 -1.61 -16.14 -5.71
C ILE A 439 -2.47 -15.09 -5.01
N LEU A 440 -2.44 -15.05 -3.68
CA LEU A 440 -3.31 -14.17 -2.89
C LEU A 440 -2.91 -12.71 -3.06
N HIS A 441 -3.70 -11.93 -3.80
CA HIS A 441 -3.41 -10.53 -4.07
C HIS A 441 -4.66 -9.63 -4.00
N ASN A 442 -4.42 -8.34 -3.73
CA ASN A 442 -5.45 -7.30 -3.71
C ASN A 442 -5.61 -6.61 -5.07
N ASP A 443 -4.49 -6.27 -5.70
CA ASP A 443 -4.41 -5.44 -6.90
C ASP A 443 -3.18 -5.82 -7.75
N SER A 444 -2.96 -5.08 -8.85
CA SER A 444 -1.86 -5.31 -9.79
C SER A 444 -0.47 -4.93 -9.27
N GLY A 445 -0.34 -4.44 -8.03
CA GLY A 445 0.96 -4.17 -7.40
C GLY A 445 1.71 -5.41 -6.90
N ALA A 446 1.12 -6.61 -7.03
CA ALA A 446 1.79 -7.88 -6.72
C ALA A 446 2.82 -8.23 -7.80
N ARG A 447 4.04 -8.59 -7.39
CA ARG A 447 5.09 -9.03 -8.33
C ARG A 447 5.78 -10.28 -7.79
N ILE A 448 5.99 -11.27 -8.64
CA ILE A 448 6.80 -12.47 -8.34
C ILE A 448 7.94 -12.52 -9.33
N VAL A 449 9.18 -12.53 -8.85
CA VAL A 449 10.38 -12.47 -9.68
C VAL A 449 11.36 -13.57 -9.25
N ASN A 450 12.35 -13.81 -10.08
CA ASN A 450 13.56 -14.53 -9.68
C ASN A 450 14.79 -13.71 -10.08
N ARG A 451 15.54 -13.22 -9.11
CA ARG A 451 16.79 -12.48 -9.37
C ARG A 451 18.04 -13.33 -9.20
N SER A 452 17.88 -14.59 -8.77
CA SER A 452 18.97 -15.55 -8.73
C SER A 452 19.40 -15.94 -10.14
N GLN A 453 20.66 -16.34 -10.30
CA GLN A 453 21.17 -16.96 -11.53
C GLN A 453 20.73 -18.42 -11.67
N THR A 454 20.25 -19.03 -10.58
CA THR A 454 19.61 -20.34 -10.63
C THR A 454 18.21 -20.16 -11.20
N LEU A 455 17.93 -20.85 -12.32
CA LEU A 455 16.60 -20.90 -12.92
C LEU A 455 15.59 -21.46 -11.91
N ALA A 456 14.47 -20.76 -11.74
CA ALA A 456 13.37 -21.17 -10.86
C ALA A 456 12.12 -21.53 -11.67
N HIS A 457 11.30 -22.40 -11.11
CA HIS A 457 10.03 -22.83 -11.68
C HIS A 457 8.84 -22.45 -10.79
N LEU A 458 7.87 -21.74 -11.35
CA LEU A 458 6.57 -21.53 -10.72
C LEU A 458 5.54 -22.47 -11.32
N ASP A 459 4.91 -23.27 -10.48
CA ASP A 459 3.84 -24.18 -10.87
C ASP A 459 2.48 -23.66 -10.38
N LEU A 460 1.59 -23.28 -11.30
CA LEU A 460 0.28 -22.70 -11.01
C LEU A 460 -0.81 -23.76 -11.23
N THR A 461 -1.29 -24.35 -10.13
CA THR A 461 -2.07 -25.60 -10.14
C THR A 461 -3.57 -25.44 -9.90
N GLY A 462 -4.00 -24.29 -9.39
CA GLY A 462 -5.41 -24.06 -9.07
C GLY A 462 -6.32 -23.93 -10.29
N ASP A 463 -7.63 -24.08 -10.07
CA ASP A 463 -8.64 -23.94 -11.13
C ASP A 463 -9.42 -22.62 -10.99
N ASN A 464 -9.70 -21.99 -12.13
CA ASN A 464 -10.44 -20.75 -12.27
C ASN A 464 -9.85 -19.58 -11.46
N ARG A 465 -8.53 -19.37 -11.61
CA ARG A 465 -7.78 -18.32 -10.92
C ARG A 465 -7.51 -17.12 -11.83
N LEU A 466 -7.53 -15.93 -11.23
CA LEU A 466 -7.13 -14.67 -11.86
C LEU A 466 -5.91 -14.14 -11.10
N PHE A 467 -4.88 -13.68 -11.82
CA PHE A 467 -3.77 -12.93 -11.24
C PHE A 467 -3.60 -11.58 -11.95
N LEU A 468 -3.76 -10.50 -11.19
CA LEU A 468 -3.62 -9.12 -11.67
C LEU A 468 -2.17 -8.61 -11.62
N GLY A 469 -1.29 -9.30 -10.90
CA GLY A 469 0.10 -8.92 -10.73
C GLY A 469 1.01 -9.37 -11.88
N GLU A 470 2.29 -9.03 -11.77
CA GLU A 470 3.31 -9.32 -12.77
C GLU A 470 4.16 -10.55 -12.40
N LEU A 471 4.50 -11.35 -13.40
CA LEU A 471 5.44 -12.47 -13.27
C LEU A 471 6.76 -12.16 -14.00
N GLY A 472 7.87 -12.23 -13.28
CA GLY A 472 9.21 -11.95 -13.78
C GLY A 472 9.51 -10.45 -13.96
N GLU A 473 10.74 -10.16 -14.38
CA GLU A 473 11.21 -8.81 -14.67
C GLU A 473 12.21 -8.83 -15.83
N THR A 474 12.36 -7.69 -16.53
CA THR A 474 13.17 -7.61 -17.76
C THR A 474 14.62 -8.03 -17.54
N ASP A 475 15.23 -7.62 -16.42
CA ASP A 475 16.67 -7.82 -16.16
C ASP A 475 17.02 -9.28 -15.80
N SER A 476 16.04 -10.07 -15.36
CA SER A 476 16.22 -11.47 -14.97
C SER A 476 15.23 -12.41 -15.66
N ARG A 477 14.69 -11.97 -16.81
CA ARG A 477 13.69 -12.70 -17.60
C ARG A 477 14.08 -14.16 -17.84
N ASP A 478 15.34 -14.40 -18.19
CA ASP A 478 15.84 -15.72 -18.58
C ASP A 478 15.94 -16.70 -17.39
N ASN A 479 15.66 -16.25 -16.16
CA ASN A 479 15.80 -17.03 -14.93
C ASN A 479 14.47 -17.51 -14.34
N LEU A 480 13.32 -17.24 -14.98
CA LEU A 480 12.01 -17.68 -14.46
C LEU A 480 11.19 -18.45 -15.49
N ASN A 481 10.84 -19.68 -15.14
CA ASN A 481 9.89 -20.51 -15.85
C ASN A 481 8.55 -20.55 -15.10
N VAL A 482 7.45 -20.61 -15.83
CA VAL A 482 6.10 -20.76 -15.27
C VAL A 482 5.38 -21.89 -16.00
N THR A 483 4.73 -22.79 -15.26
CA THR A 483 3.75 -23.75 -15.77
C THR A 483 2.38 -23.42 -15.22
N THR A 484 1.36 -23.57 -16.07
CA THR A 484 -0.04 -23.42 -15.71
C THR A 484 -0.80 -24.70 -15.98
N HIS A 485 -1.73 -25.00 -15.09
CA HIS A 485 -2.66 -26.13 -15.15
C HIS A 485 -4.10 -25.64 -15.03
N GLN A 486 -5.08 -26.47 -15.38
CA GLN A 486 -6.50 -26.15 -15.22
C GLN A 486 -6.86 -24.81 -15.88
N ARG A 487 -7.50 -23.86 -15.18
CA ARG A 487 -7.91 -22.57 -15.78
C ARG A 487 -7.29 -21.39 -15.05
N TRP A 488 -6.40 -20.68 -15.74
CA TRP A 488 -5.79 -19.43 -15.25
C TRP A 488 -6.04 -18.27 -16.20
N GLN A 489 -6.25 -17.09 -15.63
CA GLN A 489 -6.17 -15.81 -16.30
C GLN A 489 -5.03 -14.99 -15.69
N LEU A 490 -4.03 -14.67 -16.51
CA LEU A 490 -2.99 -13.70 -16.16
C LEU A 490 -3.36 -12.37 -16.83
N ALA A 491 -3.47 -11.32 -16.00
CA ALA A 491 -3.94 -10.00 -16.43
C ALA A 491 -3.00 -8.87 -15.99
N GLY A 492 -1.83 -9.16 -15.43
CA GLY A 492 -0.84 -8.15 -15.03
C GLY A 492 0.36 -8.01 -15.96
N GLY A 493 0.58 -8.96 -16.88
CA GLY A 493 1.78 -9.00 -17.73
C GLY A 493 2.86 -9.98 -17.24
N ALA A 494 3.85 -10.24 -18.08
CA ALA A 494 4.94 -11.16 -17.74
C ALA A 494 6.25 -10.90 -18.50
N GLN A 495 7.38 -11.22 -17.87
CA GLN A 495 8.73 -11.23 -18.41
C GLN A 495 9.38 -12.58 -18.06
N LEU A 496 9.27 -13.58 -18.94
CA LEU A 496 9.60 -14.97 -18.62
C LEU A 496 10.59 -15.60 -19.61
N ASN A 497 11.33 -16.58 -19.12
CA ASN A 497 12.11 -17.47 -19.96
C ASN A 497 11.17 -18.44 -20.67
N GLN A 498 10.38 -19.18 -19.89
CA GLN A 498 9.42 -20.14 -20.42
C GLN A 498 8.04 -19.97 -19.78
N LEU A 499 6.99 -20.10 -20.59
CA LEU A 499 5.62 -20.28 -20.12
C LEU A 499 5.02 -21.54 -20.74
N ALA A 500 4.67 -22.52 -19.90
CA ALA A 500 4.04 -23.76 -20.34
C ALA A 500 2.57 -23.81 -19.90
N VAL A 501 1.69 -24.20 -20.82
CA VAL A 501 0.30 -24.61 -20.54
C VAL A 501 0.30 -26.12 -20.57
N ALA A 502 0.38 -26.74 -19.39
CA ALA A 502 0.52 -28.19 -19.26
C ALA A 502 -0.82 -28.92 -19.49
N ASP A 503 -1.92 -28.32 -19.03
CA ASP A 503 -3.28 -28.78 -19.28
C ASP A 503 -4.27 -27.62 -19.11
N GLY A 504 -5.51 -27.82 -19.58
CA GLY A 504 -6.58 -26.86 -19.42
C GLY A 504 -6.43 -25.61 -20.31
N VAL A 505 -6.77 -24.44 -19.77
CA VAL A 505 -6.85 -23.16 -20.49
C VAL A 505 -6.09 -22.06 -19.76
N LEU A 506 -5.08 -21.50 -20.42
CA LEU A 506 -4.44 -20.25 -20.02
C LEU A 506 -5.01 -19.08 -20.83
N THR A 507 -5.43 -18.02 -20.15
CA THR A 507 -5.80 -16.74 -20.77
C THR A 507 -4.79 -15.66 -20.39
N LEU A 508 -4.20 -15.01 -21.38
CA LEU A 508 -3.41 -13.79 -21.22
C LEU A 508 -4.29 -12.61 -21.66
N SER A 509 -4.54 -11.63 -20.79
CA SER A 509 -5.40 -10.48 -21.08
C SER A 509 -4.75 -9.15 -20.72
N GLY A 510 -5.32 -8.05 -21.19
CA GLY A 510 -5.17 -6.76 -20.51
C GLY A 510 -5.90 -6.75 -19.15
N GLU A 511 -5.87 -5.61 -18.48
CA GLU A 511 -6.56 -5.39 -17.20
C GLU A 511 -7.72 -4.41 -17.40
N GLN A 512 -8.95 -4.77 -17.02
CA GLN A 512 -10.04 -3.79 -16.96
C GLN A 512 -9.75 -2.80 -15.84
N VAL A 513 -9.85 -1.51 -16.14
CA VAL A 513 -9.57 -0.47 -15.14
C VAL A 513 -10.60 -0.55 -14.02
N GLU A 514 -10.12 -0.77 -12.80
CA GLU A 514 -10.97 -0.74 -11.62
C GLU A 514 -11.29 0.71 -11.25
N HIS A 515 -12.58 1.02 -11.21
CA HIS A 515 -13.13 2.25 -10.65
C HIS A 515 -13.65 2.01 -9.24
N ALA A 516 -13.73 3.09 -8.47
CA ALA A 516 -14.14 3.09 -7.07
C ALA A 516 -15.44 2.31 -6.83
N GLY A 517 -15.41 1.39 -5.87
CA GLY A 517 -16.52 0.47 -5.60
C GLY A 517 -16.61 -0.74 -6.52
N LYS A 518 -15.48 -1.18 -7.10
CA LYS A 518 -15.37 -2.35 -8.00
C LYS A 518 -16.25 -2.22 -9.24
N VAL A 519 -16.27 -1.02 -9.82
CA VAL A 519 -16.96 -0.74 -11.07
C VAL A 519 -15.97 -0.91 -12.22
N PHE A 520 -16.39 -1.55 -13.30
CA PHE A 520 -15.59 -1.77 -14.49
C PHE A 520 -16.38 -1.30 -15.72
N PHE A 521 -15.75 -0.58 -16.63
CA PHE A 521 -16.36 -0.15 -17.89
C PHE A 521 -15.85 -1.00 -19.04
N ALA A 522 -16.75 -1.42 -19.92
CA ALA A 522 -16.43 -2.34 -21.02
C ALA A 522 -15.37 -1.78 -22.01
N ASN A 523 -15.23 -0.46 -22.07
CA ASN A 523 -14.32 0.25 -22.96
C ASN A 523 -13.11 0.88 -22.24
N ASP A 524 -12.90 0.60 -20.95
CA ASP A 524 -11.78 1.14 -20.18
C ASP A 524 -10.84 0.01 -19.74
N TRP A 525 -9.71 -0.10 -20.42
CA TRP A 525 -8.74 -1.17 -20.28
C TRP A 525 -7.32 -0.61 -20.25
N GLN A 526 -6.47 -1.28 -19.50
CA GLN A 526 -5.02 -1.15 -19.57
C GLN A 526 -4.45 -2.30 -20.39
N ASP A 527 -3.69 -1.93 -21.42
CA ASP A 527 -2.90 -2.87 -22.20
C ASP A 527 -1.82 -3.51 -21.32
N LYS A 528 -1.58 -4.82 -21.50
CA LYS A 528 -0.56 -5.57 -20.77
C LYS A 528 0.36 -6.32 -21.73
N THR A 529 1.65 -6.34 -21.39
CA THR A 529 2.69 -6.97 -22.21
C THR A 529 3.16 -8.28 -21.60
N TYR A 530 3.41 -9.25 -22.48
CA TYR A 530 3.91 -10.57 -22.13
C TYR A 530 5.10 -10.85 -23.04
N HIS A 531 6.30 -10.77 -22.48
CA HIS A 531 7.55 -11.10 -23.17
C HIS A 531 8.04 -12.44 -22.64
N ILE A 532 7.96 -13.46 -23.47
CA ILE A 532 8.20 -14.85 -23.08
C ILE A 532 9.16 -15.42 -24.13
N ASN A 533 10.34 -15.92 -23.76
CA ASN A 533 11.25 -16.45 -24.78
C ASN A 533 10.63 -17.66 -25.50
N GLN A 534 10.08 -18.60 -24.73
CA GLN A 534 9.47 -19.82 -25.24
C GLN A 534 8.12 -20.08 -24.58
N LEU A 535 7.07 -20.20 -25.38
CA LEU A 535 5.74 -20.57 -24.93
C LEU A 535 5.40 -21.96 -25.47
N GLN A 536 4.96 -22.86 -24.60
CA GLN A 536 4.60 -24.22 -24.95
C GLN A 536 3.15 -24.50 -24.56
N VAL A 537 2.35 -25.02 -25.48
CA VAL A 537 0.98 -25.48 -25.22
C VAL A 537 0.93 -26.99 -25.45
N ALA A 538 0.64 -27.73 -24.38
CA ALA A 538 0.60 -29.19 -24.40
C ALA A 538 -0.62 -29.73 -25.17
N GLN A 539 -0.63 -31.04 -25.38
CA GLN A 539 -1.71 -31.73 -26.06
C GLN A 539 -3.04 -31.49 -25.32
N ASP A 540 -4.11 -31.25 -26.09
CA ASP A 540 -5.46 -30.94 -25.60
C ASP A 540 -5.59 -29.66 -24.72
N ALA A 541 -4.50 -28.90 -24.55
CA ALA A 541 -4.50 -27.64 -23.81
C ALA A 541 -4.79 -26.44 -24.73
N ALA A 542 -5.16 -25.30 -24.13
CA ALA A 542 -5.48 -24.08 -24.86
C ALA A 542 -4.77 -22.84 -24.29
N LEU A 543 -4.21 -22.04 -25.18
CA LEU A 543 -3.80 -20.67 -24.91
C LEU A 543 -4.77 -19.69 -25.57
N THR A 544 -5.27 -18.73 -24.81
CA THR A 544 -6.05 -17.59 -25.32
C THR A 544 -5.30 -16.29 -25.07
N VAL A 545 -4.98 -15.58 -26.15
CA VAL A 545 -4.50 -14.19 -26.11
C VAL A 545 -5.73 -13.29 -26.27
N ALA A 546 -6.24 -12.78 -25.15
CA ALA A 546 -7.47 -12.00 -25.06
C ALA A 546 -7.24 -10.50 -25.35
N GLU A 547 -8.33 -9.72 -25.37
CA GLU A 547 -8.27 -8.29 -25.66
C GLU A 547 -7.25 -7.57 -24.77
N HIS A 548 -6.55 -6.58 -25.33
CA HIS A 548 -5.57 -5.75 -24.62
C HIS A 548 -4.33 -6.51 -24.10
N ALA A 549 -4.10 -7.75 -24.55
CA ALA A 549 -2.84 -8.47 -24.35
C ALA A 549 -1.91 -8.32 -25.56
N HIS A 550 -0.64 -8.07 -25.28
CA HIS A 550 0.43 -7.99 -26.27
C HIS A 550 1.52 -9.02 -25.96
N VAL A 551 1.55 -10.10 -26.73
CA VAL A 551 2.46 -11.23 -26.51
C VAL A 551 3.61 -11.20 -27.52
N THR A 552 4.84 -11.34 -27.04
CA THR A 552 6.05 -11.54 -27.85
C THR A 552 6.77 -12.79 -27.37
N GLY A 553 7.03 -13.73 -28.28
CA GLY A 553 7.70 -15.00 -27.97
C GLY A 553 7.49 -16.08 -29.02
N ASP A 554 8.37 -17.09 -29.04
CA ASP A 554 8.19 -18.24 -29.90
C ASP A 554 7.19 -19.21 -29.25
N ILE A 555 6.15 -19.61 -29.99
CA ILE A 555 5.10 -20.50 -29.52
C ILE A 555 5.25 -21.87 -30.17
N THR A 556 5.20 -22.92 -29.36
CA THR A 556 5.08 -24.30 -29.82
C THR A 556 3.73 -24.88 -29.38
N LEU A 557 2.95 -25.35 -30.35
CA LEU A 557 1.66 -26.02 -30.14
C LEU A 557 1.83 -27.53 -30.37
N ALA A 558 1.52 -28.34 -29.36
CA ALA A 558 1.43 -29.79 -29.48
C ALA A 558 0.22 -30.24 -30.33
N ASP A 559 0.10 -31.55 -30.54
CA ASP A 559 -1.06 -32.12 -31.24
C ASP A 559 -2.36 -31.79 -30.47
N GLU A 560 -3.44 -31.47 -31.20
CA GLU A 560 -4.74 -31.05 -30.62
C GLU A 560 -4.69 -29.81 -29.69
N ALA A 561 -3.54 -29.12 -29.58
CA ALA A 561 -3.44 -27.86 -28.84
C ALA A 561 -4.19 -26.73 -29.58
N THR A 562 -4.78 -25.82 -28.81
CA THR A 562 -5.54 -24.68 -29.35
C THR A 562 -4.87 -23.35 -29.01
N LEU A 563 -4.71 -22.49 -30.02
CA LEU A 563 -4.33 -21.09 -29.85
C LEU A 563 -5.46 -20.17 -30.34
N ASN A 564 -6.02 -19.38 -29.42
CA ASN A 564 -7.04 -18.37 -29.72
C ASN A 564 -6.43 -16.97 -29.61
N VAL A 565 -6.62 -16.14 -30.64
CA VAL A 565 -6.22 -14.74 -30.60
C VAL A 565 -7.42 -13.84 -30.88
N LEU A 566 -7.81 -13.06 -29.87
CA LEU A 566 -9.00 -12.21 -29.92
C LEU A 566 -8.69 -10.82 -30.50
N GLY A 567 -9.73 -10.08 -30.87
CA GLY A 567 -9.58 -8.70 -31.35
C GLY A 567 -8.89 -7.79 -30.32
N ARG A 568 -8.19 -6.75 -30.79
CA ARG A 568 -7.45 -5.79 -29.94
C ARG A 568 -6.33 -6.42 -29.09
N SER A 569 -5.86 -7.59 -29.49
CA SER A 569 -4.65 -8.22 -28.96
C SER A 569 -3.58 -8.27 -30.05
N THR A 570 -2.32 -8.47 -29.66
CA THR A 570 -1.23 -8.70 -30.62
C THR A 570 -0.41 -9.90 -30.24
N LEU A 571 0.08 -10.60 -31.26
CA LEU A 571 1.01 -11.70 -31.12
C LEU A 571 2.20 -11.49 -32.08
N ALA A 572 3.42 -11.62 -31.58
CA ALA A 572 4.65 -11.50 -32.35
C ALA A 572 5.65 -12.62 -31.96
N GLY A 573 6.33 -13.20 -32.95
CA GLY A 573 7.25 -14.35 -32.78
C GLY A 573 6.92 -15.48 -33.76
N ASP A 574 7.69 -16.57 -33.69
CA ASP A 574 7.45 -17.75 -34.53
C ASP A 574 6.41 -18.67 -33.90
N ILE A 575 5.54 -19.27 -34.74
CA ILE A 575 4.56 -20.27 -34.29
C ILE A 575 4.91 -21.61 -34.93
N ASN A 576 5.31 -22.56 -34.10
CA ASN A 576 5.68 -23.92 -34.46
C ASN A 576 4.55 -24.90 -34.10
N LEU A 577 4.10 -25.67 -35.09
CA LEU A 577 3.10 -26.72 -34.91
C LEU A 577 3.83 -28.07 -34.90
N SER A 578 3.85 -28.77 -33.77
CA SER A 578 4.57 -30.04 -33.62
C SER A 578 3.70 -31.27 -33.88
N GLY A 579 2.37 -31.11 -33.95
CA GLY A 579 1.38 -32.16 -34.23
C GLY A 579 0.66 -32.01 -35.58
N THR A 580 -0.16 -33.00 -35.94
CA THR A 580 -0.91 -33.02 -37.21
C THR A 580 -2.27 -32.34 -37.14
N ALA A 581 -2.79 -32.06 -35.94
CA ALA A 581 -4.15 -31.54 -35.71
C ALA A 581 -4.24 -30.28 -34.83
N SER A 582 -3.12 -29.61 -34.53
CA SER A 582 -3.13 -28.32 -33.82
C SER A 582 -3.95 -27.26 -34.54
N SER A 583 -4.72 -26.44 -33.82
CA SER A 583 -5.59 -25.42 -34.41
C SER A 583 -5.23 -23.99 -33.98
N LEU A 584 -5.23 -23.08 -34.95
CA LEU A 584 -5.12 -21.63 -34.74
C LEU A 584 -6.45 -20.99 -35.10
N SER A 585 -7.11 -20.36 -34.12
CA SER A 585 -8.31 -19.57 -34.35
C SER A 585 -8.01 -18.08 -34.11
N ALA A 586 -8.09 -17.28 -35.17
CA ALA A 586 -7.88 -15.84 -35.12
C ALA A 586 -9.17 -15.12 -35.48
N VAL A 587 -9.74 -14.38 -34.51
CA VAL A 587 -10.96 -13.60 -34.75
C VAL A 587 -10.58 -12.15 -35.01
N ARG A 588 -10.41 -11.82 -36.29
CA ARG A 588 -10.08 -10.49 -36.89
C ARG A 588 -8.76 -9.87 -36.40
N GLN A 589 -7.71 -9.97 -37.22
CA GLN A 589 -6.44 -9.25 -37.00
C GLN A 589 -6.12 -8.22 -38.10
N HIS A 590 -5.54 -7.09 -37.67
CA HIS A 590 -4.37 -6.50 -38.32
C HIS A 590 -3.13 -7.17 -37.72
N ALA A 591 -2.69 -8.27 -38.32
CA ALA A 591 -1.50 -8.99 -37.89
C ALA A 591 -0.26 -8.31 -38.49
N GLY A 592 0.67 -7.85 -37.67
CA GLY A 592 2.05 -7.65 -38.12
C GLY A 592 2.65 -9.00 -38.52
N ARG A 593 3.50 -9.02 -39.57
CA ARG A 593 4.07 -10.22 -40.19
C ARG A 593 4.57 -11.26 -39.15
N ALA A 594 3.82 -12.34 -38.97
CA ALA A 594 4.35 -13.59 -38.41
C ALA A 594 4.92 -14.44 -39.55
N GLY A 595 6.14 -14.95 -39.39
CA GLY A 595 6.74 -15.93 -40.29
C GLY A 595 6.15 -17.30 -40.03
N PHE A 596 5.69 -18.00 -41.08
CA PHE A 596 5.15 -19.35 -40.98
C PHE A 596 6.18 -20.34 -41.54
N HIS A 597 6.67 -21.25 -40.71
CA HIS A 597 7.53 -22.35 -41.14
C HIS A 597 6.89 -23.70 -40.82
N HIS A 598 6.34 -24.37 -41.85
CA HIS A 598 6.06 -25.80 -41.81
C HIS A 598 7.36 -26.56 -42.11
N GLN A 599 7.88 -27.34 -41.17
CA GLN A 599 8.76 -28.45 -41.51
C GLN A 599 7.87 -29.68 -41.80
N ARG A 600 8.05 -30.25 -43.00
CA ARG A 600 7.39 -31.50 -43.43
C ARG A 600 8.11 -32.71 -42.88
#